data_AF-A0A924F2S6-F1
#
_entry.id   AF-A0A924F2S6-F1
#
_cell.length_a   1.000
_cell.length_b   1.000
_cell.length_c   1.000
_cell.angle_alpha   90.00
_cell.angle_beta   90.00
_cell.angle_gamma   90.00
#
_symmetry.space_group_name_H-M   'P 1'
#
loop_
_entity.id
_entity.type
_entity.pdbx_description
1 polymer ?
#
loop_
_entity_poly.entity_id
_entity_poly.type
_entity_poly.pdbx_seq_one_letter_code
_entity_poly.pdbx_strand_id
1 'polypeptide(L)'
;MDLADIDRIARVLARHPERARARLFTAGERAYCDRRAEPARHFAARFAAKEAAYKALSGSEEARHIHWQQIEVTNSPIDGRPILRL
;
A
#
# COMPACT_ATOMS: atom_id res chain seq x y z
N MET A 1 -11.51 4.86 -10.14
CA MET A 1 -11.76 3.52 -9.57
C MET A 1 -10.60 2.64 -10.01
N ASP A 2 -9.81 2.13 -9.06
CA ASP A 2 -8.62 1.31 -9.37
C ASP A 2 -8.88 -0.12 -8.91
N LEU A 3 -8.97 -1.06 -9.85
CA LEU A 3 -9.01 -2.48 -9.52
C LEU A 3 -7.56 -2.93 -9.31
N ALA A 4 -7.11 -2.99 -8.06
CA ALA A 4 -5.89 -3.69 -7.75
C ALA A 4 -6.14 -5.19 -7.98
N ASP A 5 -5.71 -5.68 -9.14
CA ASP A 5 -5.59 -7.10 -9.42
C ASP A 5 -4.69 -7.72 -8.33
N ILE A 6 -5.33 -8.45 -7.41
CA ILE A 6 -4.65 -9.13 -6.29
C ILE A 6 -3.57 -10.05 -6.85
N ASP A 7 -3.83 -10.70 -7.99
CA ASP A 7 -2.89 -11.62 -8.61
C ASP A 7 -1.68 -10.85 -9.17
N ARG A 8 -1.87 -9.63 -9.67
CA ARG A 8 -0.75 -8.79 -10.11
C ARG A 8 0.18 -8.47 -8.95
N ILE A 9 -0.37 -8.04 -7.81
CA ILE A 9 0.45 -7.74 -6.63
C ILE A 9 1.09 -9.01 -6.08
N ALA A 10 0.36 -10.12 -6.01
CA ALA A 10 0.91 -11.42 -5.61
C ALA A 10 2.10 -11.82 -6.51
N ARG A 11 1.97 -11.71 -7.84
CA ARG A 11 3.07 -11.99 -8.79
C ARG A 11 4.27 -11.06 -8.59
N VAL A 12 4.06 -9.77 -8.37
CA VAL A 12 5.16 -8.81 -8.13
C VAL A 12 5.90 -9.15 -6.84
N LEU A 13 5.17 -9.43 -5.76
CA LEU A 13 5.75 -9.79 -4.48
C LEU A 13 6.44 -11.17 -4.52
N ALA A 14 5.94 -12.12 -5.31
CA ALA A 14 6.59 -13.40 -5.49
C ALA A 14 7.90 -13.30 -6.29
N ARG A 15 7.94 -12.45 -7.33
CA ARG A 15 9.14 -12.26 -8.17
C ARG A 15 10.27 -11.53 -7.43
N HIS A 16 9.94 -10.58 -6.56
CA HIS A 16 10.91 -9.75 -5.84
C HIS A 16 10.49 -9.50 -4.39
N PRO A 17 10.53 -10.51 -3.51
CA PRO A 17 9.91 -10.45 -2.19
C PRO A 17 10.40 -9.29 -1.34
N GLU A 18 11.70 -9.19 -1.09
CA GLU A 18 12.22 -8.13 -0.22
C GLU A 18 12.26 -6.77 -0.90
N ARG A 19 12.76 -6.70 -2.15
CA ARG A 19 12.96 -5.43 -2.85
C ARG A 19 11.63 -4.73 -3.18
N ALA A 20 10.62 -5.48 -3.63
CA ALA A 20 9.32 -4.89 -3.92
C ALA A 20 8.62 -4.45 -2.63
N ARG A 21 8.69 -5.27 -1.57
CA ARG A 21 8.07 -4.93 -0.28
C ARG A 21 8.71 -3.69 0.36
N ALA A 22 10.04 -3.63 0.38
CA ALA A 22 10.77 -2.51 0.96
C ALA A 22 10.56 -1.19 0.18
N ARG A 23 10.30 -1.27 -1.12
CA ARG A 23 10.03 -0.09 -1.96
C ARG A 23 8.58 0.38 -1.85
N LEU A 24 7.61 -0.55 -1.86
CA LEU A 24 6.19 -0.21 -1.98
C LEU A 24 5.47 0.00 -0.64
N PHE A 25 5.92 -0.69 0.42
CA PHE A 25 5.20 -0.73 1.71
C PHE A 25 6.09 -0.29 2.86
N THR A 26 5.53 0.43 3.83
CA THR A 26 6.25 0.83 5.05
C THR A 26 6.54 -0.38 5.94
N ALA A 27 7.39 -0.20 6.95
CA ALA A 27 7.61 -1.24 7.95
C ALA A 27 6.32 -1.63 8.69
N GLY A 28 5.46 -0.66 9.00
CA GLY A 28 4.17 -0.89 9.67
C GLY A 28 3.21 -1.69 8.80
N GLU A 29 3.11 -1.38 7.51
CA GLU A 29 2.28 -2.11 6.56
C GLU A 29 2.75 -3.55 6.36
N ARG A 30 4.07 -3.77 6.23
CA ARG A 30 4.63 -5.13 6.12
C ARG A 30 4.29 -5.94 7.37
N ALA A 31 4.59 -5.40 8.55
CA ALA A 31 4.29 -6.05 9.81
C ALA A 31 2.79 -6.33 10.01
N TYR A 32 1.90 -5.48 9.50
CA TYR A 32 0.47 -5.73 9.52
C TYR A 32 0.07 -6.85 8.56
N CYS A 33 0.53 -6.80 7.30
CA CYS A 33 0.11 -7.74 6.26
C CYS A 33 0.64 -9.15 6.52
N ASP A 34 1.88 -9.27 7.00
CA ASP A 34 2.51 -10.56 7.30
C ASP A 34 1.84 -11.30 8.47
N ARG A 35 1.08 -10.59 9.32
CA ARG A 35 0.30 -11.19 10.42
C ARG A 35 -1.08 -11.72 10.00
N ARG A 36 -1.46 -11.57 8.72
CA ARG A 36 -2.79 -11.97 8.22
C ARG A 36 -2.72 -13.35 7.59
N ALA A 37 -3.86 -14.05 7.59
CA ALA A 37 -3.98 -15.38 6.99
C ALA A 37 -3.66 -15.38 5.49
N GLU A 38 -3.98 -14.27 4.79
CA GLU A 38 -3.71 -14.11 3.36
C GLU A 38 -2.94 -12.79 3.11
N PRO A 39 -1.62 -12.74 3.35
CA PRO A 39 -0.84 -11.49 3.27
C PRO A 39 -0.94 -10.78 1.91
N ALA A 40 -0.96 -11.54 0.80
CA ALA A 40 -1.01 -10.99 -0.54
C ALA A 40 -2.26 -10.11 -0.79
N ARG A 41 -3.43 -10.55 -0.31
CA ARG A 41 -4.68 -9.79 -0.39
C ARG A 41 -4.60 -8.48 0.38
N HIS A 42 -3.97 -8.51 1.57
CA HIS A 42 -3.78 -7.31 2.35
C HIS A 42 -2.80 -6.35 1.68
N PHE A 43 -1.66 -6.82 1.19
CA PHE A 43 -0.73 -5.99 0.41
C PHE A 43 -1.40 -5.36 -0.82
N ALA A 44 -2.23 -6.11 -1.55
CA ALA A 44 -2.98 -5.59 -2.68
C ALA A 44 -3.93 -4.45 -2.29
N ALA A 45 -4.65 -4.59 -1.17
CA ALA A 45 -5.51 -3.54 -0.65
C ALA A 45 -4.74 -2.26 -0.26
N ARG A 46 -3.54 -2.39 0.33
CA ARG A 46 -2.70 -1.23 0.69
C ARG A 46 -2.16 -0.55 -0.56
N PHE A 47 -1.73 -1.35 -1.54
CA PHE A 47 -1.29 -0.84 -2.83
C PHE A 47 -2.39 -0.04 -3.53
N ALA A 48 -3.63 -0.55 -3.56
CA ALA A 48 -4.77 0.14 -4.14
C ALA A 48 -5.05 1.49 -3.46
N ALA A 49 -5.02 1.51 -2.12
CA ALA A 49 -5.22 2.73 -1.35
C ALA A 49 -4.12 3.76 -1.60
N LYS A 50 -2.86 3.32 -1.73
CA LYS A 50 -1.72 4.19 -2.07
C LYS A 50 -1.82 4.76 -3.48
N GLU A 51 -2.19 3.95 -4.47
CA GLU A 51 -2.44 4.42 -5.84
C GLU A 51 -3.56 5.46 -5.87
N ALA A 52 -4.66 5.21 -5.14
CA ALA A 52 -5.76 6.16 -5.02
C ALA A 52 -5.31 7.49 -4.38
N ALA A 53 -4.50 7.42 -3.32
CA ALA A 53 -3.93 8.60 -2.66
C ALA A 53 -2.99 9.36 -3.61
N TYR A 54 -2.08 8.66 -4.30
CA TYR A 54 -1.17 9.29 -5.27
C TYR A 54 -1.96 10.01 -6.37
N LYS A 55 -3.00 9.39 -6.92
CA LYS A 55 -3.89 10.01 -7.92
C LYS A 55 -4.61 11.24 -7.36
N ALA A 56 -5.13 11.17 -6.14
CA ALA A 56 -5.77 12.30 -5.48
C ALA A 56 -4.80 13.47 -5.23
N LEU A 57 -3.54 13.17 -4.94
CA LEU A 57 -2.51 14.18 -4.65
C LEU A 57 -1.84 14.74 -5.91
N SER A 58 -1.81 13.99 -7.02
CA SER A 58 -1.03 14.27 -8.25
C SER A 58 -1.31 15.60 -8.99
N GLY A 59 -2.19 16.46 -8.48
CA GLY A 59 -2.54 17.74 -9.08
C GLY A 59 -1.50 18.87 -8.93
N SER A 60 -0.42 18.68 -8.16
CA SER A 60 0.63 19.69 -7.95
C SER A 60 2.04 19.17 -8.28
N GLU A 61 3.00 20.08 -8.47
CA GLU A 61 4.39 19.71 -8.77
C GLU A 61 5.07 19.00 -7.59
N GLU A 62 4.71 19.38 -6.37
CA GLU A 62 5.13 18.75 -5.11
C GLU A 62 4.66 17.29 -5.04
N ALA A 63 3.46 17.00 -5.55
CA ALA A 63 2.91 15.65 -5.55
C ALA A 63 3.70 14.65 -6.39
N ARG A 64 4.47 15.11 -7.39
CA ARG A 64 5.36 14.27 -8.20
C ARG A 64 6.53 13.69 -7.39
N HIS A 65 6.82 14.26 -6.24
CA HIS A 65 7.90 13.85 -5.35
C HIS A 65 7.42 12.93 -4.22
N ILE A 66 6.12 12.61 -4.15
CA ILE A 66 5.58 11.70 -3.14
C ILE A 66 5.97 10.26 -3.48
N HIS A 67 6.79 9.68 -2.62
CA HIS A 67 7.22 8.30 -2.69
C HIS A 67 6.24 7.36 -1.99
N TRP A 68 6.20 6.10 -2.44
CA TRP A 68 5.39 5.04 -1.84
C TRP A 68 5.58 4.88 -0.32
N GLN A 69 6.78 5.15 0.20
CA GLN A 69 7.09 5.05 1.63
C GLN A 69 6.57 6.22 2.46
N GLN A 70 6.22 7.35 1.83
CA GLN A 70 5.66 8.51 2.54
C GLN A 70 4.17 8.36 2.80
N ILE A 71 3.49 7.51 2.02
CA ILE A 71 2.10 7.17 2.26
C ILE A 71 2.09 5.90 3.11
N GLU A 72 1.35 5.89 4.22
CA GLU A 72 1.10 4.70 5.01
C GLU A 72 -0.41 4.48 5.19
N VAL A 73 -0.87 3.28 4.86
CA VAL A 73 -2.25 2.86 5.07
C VAL A 73 -2.35 2.11 6.39
N THR A 74 -3.03 2.71 7.36
CA THR A 74 -3.30 2.14 8.68
C THR A 74 -4.79 1.86 8.85
N ASN A 75 -5.15 1.18 9.94
CA ASN A 75 -6.54 0.99 10.33
C ASN A 75 -6.78 1.75 11.64
N SER A 76 -7.91 2.43 11.72
CA SER A 76 -8.40 3.03 12.95
C SER A 76 -8.54 1.96 14.05
N PRO A 77 -8.01 2.20 15.25
CA PRO A 77 -8.18 1.27 16.37
C PRO A 77 -9.61 1.26 16.93
N ILE A 78 -10.43 2.28 16.60
CA ILE A 78 -11.79 2.44 17.16
C ILE A 78 -12.82 1.70 16.32
N ASP A 79 -12.80 1.90 15.00
CA ASP A 79 -13.84 1.44 14.06
C ASP A 79 -13.27 0.65 12.86
N GLY A 80 -11.96 0.40 12.82
CA GLY A 80 -11.32 -0.42 11.79
C GLY A 80 -11.22 0.23 10.41
N ARG A 81 -11.76 1.44 10.21
CA ARG A 81 -11.73 2.13 8.91
C ARG A 81 -10.28 2.42 8.47
N PRO A 82 -9.99 2.39 7.16
CA PRO A 82 -8.66 2.73 6.67
C PRO A 82 -8.36 4.22 6.87
N ILE A 83 -7.12 4.53 7.29
CA ILE A 83 -6.60 5.88 7.48
C ILE A 83 -5.29 6.01 6.70
N LEU A 84 -5.14 7.11 5.96
CA LEU A 84 -3.88 7.48 5.32
C LEU A 84 -3.06 8.36 6.26
N ARG A 85 -1.77 8.04 6.40
CA ARG A 85 -0.74 8.91 6.98
C ARG A 85 0.21 9.33 5.85
N LEU A 86 0.56 10.62 5.81
CA LEU A 86 1.40 11.25 4.79
C LEU A 86 2.62 11.91 5.45
#